data_AF-A0A950GDS4-F1
#
_entry.id   AF-A0A950GDS4-F1
#
_cell.length_a   1.000
_cell.length_b   1.000
_cell.length_c   1.000
_cell.angle_alpha   90.00
_cell.angle_beta   90.00
_cell.angle_gamma   90.00
#
_symmetry.space_group_name_H-M   'P 1'
#
loop_
_entity.id
_entity.type
_entity.pdbx_description
1 polymer ?
#
loop_
_entity_poly.entity_id
_entity_poly.type
_entity_poly.pdbx_seq_one_letter_code
_entity_poly.pdbx_strand_id
1 'polypeptide(L)'
;MKIRVGYDISYDCAQPVPMIVMLNIHYSRAADVIKPDHMRTDPYVPLRFYRDSFGNWCTRLVAPPGRIRLTTDEIVHDSGLPEPAFPFAIQHPIEDLPNDALLFLLGSRYCETDRLSPAAWSMFGHVEGWARVQAICDFVHQHVSFGYHHARPNRTAWETFNERVGVCRDFAHLALTLCRCTNIPARYCTGYLGDIGVPADPNQMDFSGWFEVYLDNQWHVFDARHNARRIGRILIAYGRDAADVAISNTFGPNRLAGFRVWTDQVTSDGSTDAVPSTETIYASSNGDRWELIQDTVNSRAFVRHKANESSGGHETDVSIDDFMRRNGSGPEHAALRHLISTRASAG
;
A
#
# COMPACT_ATOMS: atom_id res chain seq x y z
N MET A 1 -9.53 -7.65 -16.47
CA MET A 1 -10.24 -6.56 -15.75
C MET A 1 -9.42 -5.29 -15.79
N LYS A 2 -10.01 -4.14 -15.41
CA LYS A 2 -9.31 -2.85 -15.32
C LYS A 2 -9.25 -2.41 -13.86
N ILE A 3 -8.11 -1.87 -13.46
CA ILE A 3 -7.86 -1.37 -12.10
C ILE A 3 -7.36 0.06 -12.22
N ARG A 4 -8.02 1.00 -11.53
CA ARG A 4 -7.55 2.37 -11.36
C ARG A 4 -6.56 2.40 -10.22
N VAL A 5 -5.33 2.83 -10.47
CA VAL A 5 -4.28 2.95 -9.47
C VAL A 5 -3.72 4.36 -9.46
N GLY A 6 -3.32 4.83 -8.29
CA GLY A 6 -2.68 6.12 -8.20
C GLY A 6 -2.38 6.55 -6.78
N TYR A 7 -1.79 7.74 -6.68
CA TYR A 7 -1.44 8.34 -5.40
C TYR A 7 -1.45 9.85 -5.47
N ASP A 8 -1.53 10.44 -4.29
CA ASP A 8 -1.35 11.85 -4.03
C ASP A 8 -0.56 12.00 -2.73
N ILE A 9 0.72 12.32 -2.88
CA ILE A 9 1.68 12.40 -1.77
C ILE A 9 2.23 13.81 -1.72
N SER A 10 2.21 14.44 -0.55
CA SER A 10 2.73 15.79 -0.35
C SER A 10 3.79 15.81 0.74
N TYR A 11 4.86 16.58 0.53
CA TYR A 11 5.92 16.82 1.49
C TYR A 11 6.09 18.32 1.73
N ASP A 12 6.22 18.72 2.99
CA ASP A 12 6.68 20.05 3.37
C ASP A 12 8.20 20.01 3.59
N CYS A 13 8.94 20.80 2.81
CA CYS A 13 10.41 20.87 2.84
C CYS A 13 10.87 22.26 3.31
N ALA A 14 11.74 22.33 4.31
CA ALA A 14 12.26 23.62 4.80
C ALA A 14 13.36 24.21 3.90
N GLN A 15 14.00 23.35 3.10
CA GLN A 15 15.10 23.67 2.21
C GLN A 15 15.01 22.76 0.97
N PRO A 16 15.86 22.92 -0.07
CA PRO A 16 15.88 21.96 -1.16
C PRO A 16 16.20 20.54 -0.65
N VAL A 17 15.36 19.56 -0.99
CA VAL A 17 15.53 18.15 -0.58
C VAL A 17 15.67 17.27 -1.82
N PRO A 18 16.87 16.71 -2.09
CA PRO A 18 17.00 15.65 -3.07
C PRO A 18 16.18 14.43 -2.64
N MET A 19 15.48 13.81 -3.59
CA MET A 19 14.66 12.63 -3.37
C MET A 19 14.92 11.58 -4.44
N ILE A 20 14.83 10.31 -4.04
CA ILE A 20 14.67 9.16 -4.93
C ILE A 20 13.33 8.53 -4.55
N VAL A 21 12.41 8.43 -5.50
CA VAL A 21 11.09 7.84 -5.29
C VAL A 21 10.88 6.64 -6.21
N MET A 22 10.23 5.61 -5.68
CA MET A 22 9.81 4.40 -6.39
C MET A 22 8.30 4.36 -6.39
N LEU A 23 7.73 5.06 -7.37
CA LEU A 23 6.29 5.32 -7.48
C LEU A 23 5.76 4.97 -8.88
N ASN A 24 6.57 4.26 -9.67
CA ASN A 24 6.23 3.84 -11.02
C ASN A 24 5.99 2.34 -11.06
N ILE A 25 5.05 1.91 -11.89
CA ILE A 25 4.75 0.51 -12.11
C ILE A 25 6.00 -0.18 -12.68
N HIS A 26 6.31 -1.36 -12.14
CA HIS A 26 7.48 -2.12 -12.55
C HIS A 26 7.41 -2.48 -14.03
N TYR A 27 8.55 -2.48 -14.74
CA TYR A 27 8.57 -2.67 -16.20
C TYR A 27 8.00 -4.02 -16.66
N SER A 28 7.99 -5.04 -15.78
CA SER A 28 7.37 -6.35 -16.07
C SER A 28 5.86 -6.26 -16.29
N ARG A 29 5.22 -5.16 -15.85
CA ARG A 29 3.80 -4.86 -16.04
C ARG A 29 3.57 -3.80 -17.12
N ALA A 30 4.59 -3.36 -17.85
CA ALA A 30 4.45 -2.29 -18.84
C ALA A 30 3.42 -2.61 -19.95
N ALA A 31 3.26 -3.88 -20.30
CA ALA A 31 2.24 -4.32 -21.27
C ALA A 31 0.80 -4.23 -20.73
N ASP A 32 0.64 -4.19 -19.41
CA ASP A 32 -0.65 -4.10 -18.74
C ASP A 32 -1.08 -2.64 -18.54
N VAL A 33 -0.16 -1.68 -18.67
CA VAL A 33 -0.42 -0.25 -18.44
C VAL A 33 -1.13 0.35 -19.67
N ILE A 34 -2.39 0.79 -19.50
CA ILE A 34 -3.20 1.35 -20.61
C ILE A 34 -2.77 2.78 -20.95
N LYS A 35 -2.35 3.54 -19.93
CA LYS A 35 -1.84 4.90 -20.05
C LYS A 35 -0.55 5.01 -19.24
N PRO A 36 0.52 5.63 -19.79
CA PRO A 36 1.80 5.72 -19.09
C PRO A 36 1.65 6.34 -17.70
N ASP A 37 2.23 5.71 -16.69
CA ASP A 37 2.20 6.11 -15.27
C ASP A 37 3.17 7.26 -14.98
N HIS A 38 2.99 8.36 -15.70
CA HIS A 38 3.85 9.52 -15.58
C HIS A 38 3.57 10.27 -14.26
N MET A 39 4.50 10.12 -13.31
CA MET A 39 4.49 10.92 -12.09
C MET A 39 4.55 12.41 -12.41
N ARG A 40 3.63 13.17 -11.83
CA ARG A 40 3.55 14.63 -11.93
C ARG A 40 3.98 15.26 -10.61
N THR A 41 4.52 16.48 -10.69
CA THR A 41 4.90 17.26 -9.51
C THR A 41 4.25 18.63 -9.55
N ASP A 42 3.84 19.11 -8.38
CA ASP A 42 3.37 20.48 -8.18
C ASP A 42 4.03 21.08 -6.91
N PRO A 43 4.82 22.16 -7.01
CA PRO A 43 5.22 22.83 -8.26
C PRO A 43 6.02 21.90 -9.17
N TYR A 44 6.06 22.24 -10.46
CA TYR A 44 6.84 21.47 -11.44
C TYR A 44 8.33 21.48 -11.08
N VAL A 45 8.95 20.30 -11.05
CA VAL A 45 10.41 20.13 -10.94
C VAL A 45 10.91 19.16 -12.01
N PRO A 46 12.15 19.30 -12.49
CA PRO A 46 12.74 18.32 -13.40
C PRO A 46 12.84 16.93 -12.76
N LEU A 47 12.33 15.93 -13.47
CA LEU A 47 12.43 14.51 -13.09
C LEU A 47 13.53 13.83 -13.90
N ARG A 48 14.34 12.99 -13.24
CA ARG A 48 15.34 12.13 -13.91
C ARG A 48 15.06 10.67 -13.57
N PHE A 49 14.99 9.83 -14.60
CA PHE A 49 14.64 8.42 -14.46
C PHE A 49 15.88 7.54 -14.64
N TYR A 50 15.94 6.43 -13.92
CA TYR A 50 16.93 5.38 -14.13
C TYR A 50 16.37 4.02 -13.69
N ARG A 51 17.04 2.94 -14.11
CA ARG A 51 16.79 1.59 -13.58
C ARG A 51 17.88 1.22 -12.59
N ASP A 52 17.49 0.71 -11.43
CA ASP A 52 18.45 0.16 -10.47
C ASP A 52 18.92 -1.25 -10.87
N SER A 53 19.71 -1.90 -10.01
CA SER A 53 20.23 -3.26 -10.26
C SER A 53 19.16 -4.36 -10.27
N PHE A 54 17.95 -4.09 -9.78
CA PHE A 54 16.80 -4.99 -9.82
C PHE A 54 15.87 -4.70 -11.01
N GLY A 55 16.18 -3.65 -11.78
CA GLY A 55 15.36 -3.20 -12.90
C GLY A 55 14.20 -2.29 -12.49
N ASN A 56 14.12 -1.87 -11.23
CA ASN A 56 13.06 -0.99 -10.73
C ASN A 56 13.12 0.38 -11.40
N TRP A 57 11.97 0.97 -11.68
CA TRP A 57 11.89 2.32 -12.22
C TRP A 57 12.03 3.35 -11.10
N CYS A 58 13.16 4.05 -11.09
CA CYS A 58 13.50 5.01 -10.04
C CYS A 58 13.41 6.44 -10.58
N THR A 59 12.74 7.33 -9.84
CA THR A 59 12.63 8.74 -10.19
C THR A 59 13.41 9.61 -9.20
N ARG A 60 14.31 10.44 -9.74
CA ARG A 60 15.11 11.42 -8.98
C ARG A 60 14.56 12.82 -9.20
N LEU A 61 14.44 13.57 -8.12
CA LEU A 61 14.02 14.97 -8.14
C LEU A 61 14.67 15.74 -7.00
N VAL A 62 14.56 17.07 -7.03
CA VAL A 62 14.90 17.94 -5.91
C VAL A 62 13.66 18.74 -5.55
N ALA A 63 13.06 18.44 -4.40
CA ALA A 63 11.93 19.20 -3.89
C ALA A 63 12.39 20.60 -3.49
N PRO A 64 11.70 21.68 -3.90
CA PRO A 64 12.04 23.03 -3.47
C PRO A 64 11.63 23.26 -2.01
N PRO A 65 12.12 24.34 -1.36
CA PRO A 65 11.55 24.82 -0.12
C PRO A 65 10.05 25.10 -0.29
N GLY A 66 9.24 24.73 0.69
CA GLY A 66 7.77 24.77 0.63
C GLY A 66 7.16 23.39 0.45
N ARG A 67 5.90 23.37 0.00
CA ARG A 67 5.17 22.12 -0.27
C ARG A 67 5.45 21.64 -1.68
N ILE A 68 5.74 20.34 -1.83
CA ILE A 68 5.73 19.63 -3.09
C ILE A 68 4.70 18.51 -3.03
N ARG A 69 3.94 18.34 -4.12
CA ARG A 69 2.96 17.29 -4.32
C ARG A 69 3.39 16.39 -5.48
N LEU A 70 3.32 15.08 -5.28
CA LEU A 70 3.62 14.02 -6.25
C LEU A 70 2.32 13.27 -6.55
N THR A 71 1.93 13.17 -7.82
CA THR A 71 0.67 12.53 -8.22
C THR A 71 0.81 11.62 -9.43
N THR A 72 -0.02 10.58 -9.46
CA THR A 72 -0.32 9.78 -10.66
C THR A 72 -1.74 9.24 -10.56
N ASP A 73 -2.41 9.01 -11.70
CA ASP A 73 -3.74 8.40 -11.75
C ASP A 73 -3.91 7.65 -13.07
N GLU A 74 -3.86 6.33 -13.02
CA GLU A 74 -3.80 5.49 -14.22
C GLU A 74 -4.73 4.29 -14.16
N ILE A 75 -4.91 3.67 -15.33
CA ILE A 75 -5.65 2.41 -15.47
C ILE A 75 -4.70 1.32 -15.95
N VAL A 76 -4.70 0.21 -15.22
CA VAL A 76 -3.91 -0.98 -15.51
C VAL A 76 -4.86 -2.14 -15.82
N HIS A 77 -4.50 -2.94 -16.81
CA HIS A 77 -5.15 -4.21 -17.08
C HIS A 77 -4.66 -5.26 -16.09
N ASP A 78 -5.57 -6.09 -15.60
CA ASP A 78 -5.21 -7.24 -14.76
C ASP A 78 -5.98 -8.47 -15.22
N SER A 79 -5.46 -9.67 -14.97
CA SER A 79 -6.15 -10.91 -15.34
C SER A 79 -7.51 -11.03 -14.64
N GLY A 80 -7.64 -10.46 -13.43
CA GLY A 80 -8.80 -10.65 -12.56
C GLY A 80 -8.87 -12.04 -11.94
N LEU A 81 -7.79 -12.82 -12.04
CA LEU A 81 -7.66 -14.12 -11.43
C LEU A 81 -6.83 -13.99 -10.15
N PRO A 82 -7.16 -14.76 -9.08
CA PRO A 82 -6.28 -14.85 -7.92
C PRO A 82 -4.88 -15.32 -8.33
N GLU A 83 -3.86 -14.99 -7.53
CA GLU A 83 -2.51 -15.50 -7.83
C GLU A 83 -2.52 -17.03 -7.97
N PRO A 84 -1.73 -17.62 -8.89
CA PRO A 84 -1.68 -19.06 -9.05
C PRO A 84 -1.06 -19.71 -7.80
N ALA A 85 -1.49 -20.94 -7.50
CA ALA A 85 -0.89 -21.75 -6.45
C ALA A 85 -0.27 -23.01 -7.05
N PHE A 86 0.92 -23.37 -6.60
CA PHE A 86 1.66 -24.54 -7.08
C PHE A 86 2.06 -25.42 -5.90
N PRO A 87 1.13 -26.20 -5.31
CA PRO A 87 1.39 -27.00 -4.10
C PRO A 87 2.55 -28.00 -4.22
N PHE A 88 2.93 -28.36 -5.45
CA PHE A 88 4.02 -29.27 -5.77
C PHE A 88 5.31 -28.57 -6.21
N ALA A 89 5.37 -27.24 -6.17
CA ALA A 89 6.58 -26.50 -6.52
C ALA A 89 7.71 -26.85 -5.55
N ILE A 90 8.81 -27.32 -6.12
CA ILE A 90 9.95 -27.84 -5.37
C ILE A 90 10.90 -26.73 -4.94
N GLN A 91 11.54 -26.93 -3.79
CA GLN A 91 12.73 -26.18 -3.39
C GLN A 91 13.95 -26.83 -4.04
N HIS A 92 14.74 -26.04 -4.77
CA HIS A 92 15.95 -26.52 -5.42
C HIS A 92 17.12 -26.63 -4.44
N PRO A 93 18.03 -27.60 -4.63
CA PRO A 93 19.38 -27.53 -4.08
C PRO A 93 20.05 -26.20 -4.45
N ILE A 94 20.94 -25.68 -3.60
CA ILE A 94 21.50 -24.33 -3.79
C ILE A 94 22.38 -24.28 -5.05
N GLU A 95 23.11 -25.37 -5.33
CA GLU A 95 23.96 -25.54 -6.51
C GLU A 95 23.20 -25.52 -7.85
N ASP A 96 21.88 -25.77 -7.82
CA ASP A 96 21.02 -25.77 -9.01
C ASP A 96 20.28 -24.43 -9.21
N LEU A 97 20.37 -23.51 -8.24
CA LEU A 97 19.72 -22.20 -8.35
C LEU A 97 20.39 -21.33 -9.42
N PRO A 98 19.61 -20.51 -10.15
CA PRO A 98 20.20 -19.55 -11.06
C PRO A 98 20.95 -18.46 -10.28
N ASN A 99 22.01 -17.92 -10.89
CA ASN A 99 22.91 -16.95 -10.26
C ASN A 99 22.19 -15.70 -9.73
N ASP A 100 21.13 -15.25 -10.40
CA ASP A 100 20.35 -14.08 -10.02
C ASP A 100 19.41 -14.33 -8.82
N ALA A 101 19.08 -15.58 -8.51
CA ALA A 101 18.35 -15.95 -7.31
C ALA A 101 19.25 -15.99 -6.05
N LEU A 102 20.54 -16.29 -6.20
CA LEU A 102 21.47 -16.47 -5.06
C LEU A 102 21.56 -15.23 -4.15
N LEU A 103 21.48 -14.03 -4.72
CA LEU A 103 21.47 -12.78 -3.95
C LEU A 103 20.33 -12.73 -2.91
N PHE A 104 19.20 -13.36 -3.24
CA PHE A 104 17.99 -13.37 -2.41
C PHE A 104 17.98 -14.48 -1.35
N LEU A 105 19.09 -15.20 -1.18
CA LEU A 105 19.34 -16.05 -0.01
C LEU A 105 19.99 -15.26 1.14
N LEU A 106 20.62 -14.12 0.85
CA LEU A 106 21.47 -13.42 1.80
C LEU A 106 20.67 -12.55 2.77
N GLY A 107 21.23 -12.35 3.98
CA GLY A 107 20.74 -11.33 4.90
C GLY A 107 20.82 -9.92 4.31
N SER A 108 19.95 -9.02 4.79
CA SER A 108 19.89 -7.62 4.35
C SER A 108 19.51 -6.70 5.52
N ARG A 109 19.41 -5.38 5.30
CA ARG A 109 19.25 -4.37 6.36
C ARG A 109 18.10 -4.69 7.34
N TYR A 110 16.99 -5.21 6.85
CA TYR A 110 15.82 -5.54 7.65
C TYR A 110 15.59 -7.04 7.81
N CYS A 111 16.55 -7.88 7.39
CA CYS A 111 16.41 -9.33 7.31
C CYS A 111 17.62 -10.03 7.92
N GLU A 112 17.68 -10.08 9.26
CA GLU A 112 18.79 -10.68 10.03
C GLU A 112 18.71 -12.21 10.06
N THR A 113 19.14 -12.84 8.97
CA THR A 113 19.16 -14.31 8.82
C THR A 113 20.06 -14.99 9.86
N ASP A 114 21.15 -14.36 10.25
CA ASP A 114 22.10 -14.84 11.27
C ASP A 114 21.43 -15.03 12.63
N ARG A 115 20.44 -14.19 12.97
CA ARG A 115 19.71 -14.27 14.24
C ARG A 115 18.54 -15.25 14.19
N LEU A 116 17.86 -15.34 13.04
CA LEU A 116 16.64 -16.15 12.89
C LEU A 116 16.89 -17.59 12.42
N SER A 117 18.08 -17.93 11.93
CA SER A 117 18.36 -19.25 11.36
C SER A 117 18.05 -20.43 12.29
N PRO A 118 18.48 -20.44 13.58
CA PRO A 118 18.19 -21.56 14.46
C PRO A 118 16.67 -21.78 14.68
N ALA A 119 15.92 -20.68 14.86
CA ALA A 119 14.47 -20.75 15.04
C ALA A 119 13.78 -21.23 13.77
N ALA A 120 14.17 -20.70 12.60
CA ALA A 120 13.58 -21.06 11.33
C ALA A 120 13.77 -22.56 11.01
N TRP A 121 14.98 -23.10 11.20
CA TRP A 121 15.25 -24.54 11.01
C TRP A 121 14.50 -25.40 12.01
N SER A 122 14.46 -25.01 13.29
CA SER A 122 13.71 -25.74 14.32
C SER A 122 12.21 -25.80 14.01
N MET A 123 11.63 -24.73 13.46
CA MET A 123 10.20 -24.62 13.22
C MET A 123 9.78 -25.20 11.87
N PHE A 124 10.59 -25.05 10.82
CA PHE A 124 10.17 -25.30 9.44
C PHE A 124 11.07 -26.28 8.67
N GLY A 125 12.16 -26.75 9.27
CA GLY A 125 13.13 -27.64 8.61
C GLY A 125 12.58 -29.01 8.22
N HIS A 126 11.43 -29.41 8.75
CA HIS A 126 10.80 -30.72 8.52
C HIS A 126 9.80 -30.73 7.34
N VAL A 127 9.48 -29.56 6.77
CA VAL A 127 8.62 -29.39 5.58
C VAL A 127 9.47 -28.77 4.48
N GLU A 128 9.17 -28.97 3.19
CA GLU A 128 9.96 -28.41 2.08
C GLU A 128 9.09 -27.75 1.00
N GLY A 129 9.73 -27.02 0.08
CA GLY A 129 9.09 -26.44 -1.10
C GLY A 129 7.95 -25.46 -0.76
N TRP A 130 6.90 -25.48 -1.58
CA TRP A 130 5.70 -24.66 -1.38
C TRP A 130 5.10 -24.80 0.03
N ALA A 131 5.05 -26.01 0.56
CA ALA A 131 4.47 -26.28 1.87
C ALA A 131 5.29 -25.63 3.01
N ARG A 132 6.61 -25.53 2.89
CA ARG A 132 7.45 -24.79 3.85
C ARG A 132 7.10 -23.31 3.85
N VAL A 133 6.97 -22.70 2.68
CA VAL A 133 6.64 -21.27 2.55
C VAL A 133 5.24 -20.97 3.09
N GLN A 134 4.28 -21.85 2.79
CA GLN A 134 2.93 -21.72 3.37
C GLN A 134 2.95 -21.82 4.90
N ALA A 135 3.69 -22.78 5.47
CA ALA A 135 3.82 -22.90 6.93
C ALA A 135 4.48 -21.66 7.57
N ILE A 136 5.46 -21.05 6.89
CA ILE A 136 6.05 -19.78 7.31
C ILE A 136 5.01 -18.64 7.27
N CYS A 137 4.24 -18.53 6.18
CA CYS A 137 3.16 -17.54 6.08
C CYS A 137 2.11 -17.71 7.17
N ASP A 138 1.67 -18.95 7.42
CA ASP A 138 0.70 -19.29 8.46
C ASP A 138 1.21 -18.87 9.84
N PHE A 139 2.47 -19.21 10.15
CA PHE A 139 3.11 -18.80 11.40
C PHE A 139 3.14 -17.27 11.53
N VAL A 140 3.67 -16.55 10.54
CA VAL A 140 3.82 -15.09 10.63
C VAL A 140 2.46 -14.41 10.73
N HIS A 141 1.46 -14.88 9.98
CA HIS A 141 0.09 -14.37 10.03
C HIS A 141 -0.52 -14.48 11.44
N GLN A 142 -0.29 -15.61 12.11
CA GLN A 142 -0.81 -15.87 13.45
C GLN A 142 0.03 -15.23 14.56
N HIS A 143 1.33 -15.04 14.30
CA HIS A 143 2.30 -14.57 15.29
C HIS A 143 2.36 -13.05 15.40
N VAL A 144 2.00 -12.32 14.34
CA VAL A 144 2.10 -10.86 14.29
C VAL A 144 0.71 -10.24 14.27
N SER A 145 0.46 -9.29 15.17
CA SER A 145 -0.76 -8.46 15.16
C SER A 145 -0.57 -7.24 14.27
N PHE A 146 -1.51 -7.03 13.35
CA PHE A 146 -1.47 -5.89 12.43
C PHE A 146 -2.03 -4.62 13.07
N GLY A 147 -1.36 -3.49 12.86
CA GLY A 147 -1.93 -2.18 13.19
C GLY A 147 -1.07 -1.03 12.68
N TYR A 148 -1.69 -0.06 11.98
CA TYR A 148 -0.98 1.10 11.43
C TYR A 148 -0.26 1.94 12.49
N HIS A 149 -0.77 2.00 13.72
CA HIS A 149 -0.14 2.69 14.85
C HIS A 149 1.18 2.04 15.31
N HIS A 150 1.48 0.82 14.87
CA HIS A 150 2.77 0.16 15.10
C HIS A 150 3.83 0.54 14.07
N ALA A 151 3.49 1.25 12.98
CA ALA A 151 4.40 1.54 11.89
C ALA A 151 5.62 2.34 12.35
N ARG A 152 6.81 1.85 12.01
CA ARG A 152 8.07 2.59 12.14
C ARG A 152 9.09 2.13 11.09
N PRO A 153 9.91 3.04 10.54
CA PRO A 153 10.77 2.73 9.40
C PRO A 153 11.98 1.85 9.75
N ASN A 154 12.35 1.77 11.04
CA ASN A 154 13.54 1.06 11.47
C ASN A 154 13.30 -0.39 11.91
N ARG A 155 12.04 -0.85 11.99
CA ARG A 155 11.73 -2.22 12.44
C ARG A 155 12.32 -3.24 11.47
N THR A 156 12.97 -4.23 12.05
CA THR A 156 13.63 -5.37 11.40
C THR A 156 12.83 -6.67 11.56
N ALA A 157 13.15 -7.70 10.77
CA ALA A 157 12.54 -9.02 10.90
C ALA A 157 12.75 -9.63 12.29
N TRP A 158 13.96 -9.48 12.86
CA TRP A 158 14.23 -9.95 14.21
C TRP A 158 13.35 -9.23 15.25
N GLU A 159 13.19 -7.91 15.15
CA GLU A 159 12.29 -7.16 16.05
C GLU A 159 10.84 -7.61 15.86
N THR A 160 10.34 -7.76 14.64
CA THR A 160 8.98 -8.24 14.38
C THR A 160 8.72 -9.62 15.00
N PHE A 161 9.71 -10.53 14.91
CA PHE A 161 9.62 -11.85 15.53
C PHE A 161 9.45 -11.78 17.06
N ASN A 162 10.09 -10.81 17.72
CA ASN A 162 10.03 -10.67 19.18
C ASN A 162 8.85 -9.79 19.65
N GLU A 163 8.58 -8.69 18.95
CA GLU A 163 7.57 -7.69 19.29
C GLU A 163 6.15 -8.14 18.94
N ARG A 164 5.99 -9.02 17.93
CA ARG A 164 4.70 -9.60 17.51
C ARG A 164 3.66 -8.56 17.07
N VAL A 165 4.12 -7.39 16.63
CA VAL A 165 3.29 -6.31 16.10
C VAL A 165 3.95 -5.71 14.86
N GLY A 166 3.15 -5.23 13.92
CA GLY A 166 3.68 -4.55 12.74
C GLY A 166 2.65 -4.19 11.67
N VAL A 167 3.15 -3.72 10.54
CA VAL A 167 2.39 -3.45 9.30
C VAL A 167 2.81 -4.38 8.17
N CYS A 168 2.18 -4.29 6.98
CA CYS A 168 2.44 -5.19 5.84
C CYS A 168 3.94 -5.40 5.54
N ARG A 169 4.73 -4.32 5.57
CA ARG A 169 6.19 -4.35 5.43
C ARG A 169 6.85 -5.32 6.41
N ASP A 170 6.46 -5.27 7.67
CA ASP A 170 7.07 -6.02 8.76
C ASP A 170 6.71 -7.52 8.67
N PHE A 171 5.47 -7.83 8.27
CA PHE A 171 5.05 -9.20 7.97
C PHE A 171 5.86 -9.78 6.82
N ALA A 172 6.01 -9.04 5.72
CA ALA A 172 6.77 -9.51 4.57
C ALA A 172 8.25 -9.70 4.92
N HIS A 173 8.87 -8.78 5.67
CA HIS A 173 10.26 -8.92 6.15
C HIS A 173 10.44 -10.15 7.03
N LEU A 174 9.55 -10.41 7.97
CA LEU A 174 9.67 -11.61 8.80
C LEU A 174 9.53 -12.89 7.98
N ALA A 175 8.49 -12.99 7.15
CA ALA A 175 8.23 -14.19 6.35
C ALA A 175 9.38 -14.47 5.36
N LEU A 176 9.83 -13.45 4.62
CA LEU A 176 10.92 -13.63 3.66
C LEU A 176 12.25 -13.95 4.35
N THR A 177 12.50 -13.43 5.56
CA THR A 177 13.72 -13.76 6.32
C THR A 177 13.72 -15.22 6.76
N LEU A 178 12.57 -15.74 7.23
CA LEU A 178 12.42 -17.16 7.58
C LEU A 178 12.58 -18.08 6.36
N CYS A 179 12.12 -17.64 5.18
CA CYS A 179 12.36 -18.35 3.92
C CYS A 179 13.87 -18.43 3.60
N ARG A 180 14.58 -17.29 3.69
CA ARG A 180 16.04 -17.24 3.48
C ARG A 180 16.80 -18.13 4.44
N CYS A 181 16.44 -18.09 5.72
CA CYS A 181 17.03 -18.95 6.76
C CYS A 181 16.90 -20.45 6.44
N THR A 182 15.88 -20.84 5.67
CA THR A 182 15.61 -22.22 5.27
C THR A 182 15.97 -22.51 3.81
N ASN A 183 16.91 -21.73 3.27
CA ASN A 183 17.50 -21.88 1.93
C ASN A 183 16.50 -21.69 0.78
N ILE A 184 15.46 -20.87 0.96
CA ILE A 184 14.54 -20.48 -0.12
C ILE A 184 14.86 -19.03 -0.50
N PRO A 185 15.28 -18.74 -1.75
CA PRO A 185 15.48 -17.37 -2.19
C PRO A 185 14.17 -16.59 -2.08
N ALA A 186 14.19 -15.44 -1.41
CA ALA A 186 13.01 -14.64 -1.19
C ALA A 186 13.32 -13.15 -1.37
N ARG A 187 12.44 -12.41 -2.05
CA ARG A 187 12.60 -10.98 -2.34
C ARG A 187 11.39 -10.19 -1.85
N TYR A 188 11.62 -8.97 -1.40
CA TYR A 188 10.57 -8.07 -0.96
C TYR A 188 9.97 -7.34 -2.17
N CYS A 189 8.65 -7.20 -2.19
CA CYS A 189 7.91 -6.50 -3.22
C CYS A 189 7.06 -5.38 -2.60
N THR A 190 6.96 -4.26 -3.31
CA THR A 190 6.07 -3.16 -2.97
C THR A 190 5.21 -2.80 -4.17
N GLY A 191 3.97 -2.39 -3.92
CA GLY A 191 3.06 -1.96 -4.98
C GLY A 191 1.64 -1.69 -4.52
N TYR A 192 0.71 -1.74 -5.47
CA TYR A 192 -0.71 -1.55 -5.23
C TYR A 192 -1.39 -2.88 -4.93
N LEU A 193 -2.31 -2.86 -3.96
CA LEU A 193 -3.24 -3.96 -3.70
C LEU A 193 -4.51 -3.35 -3.11
N GLY A 194 -5.60 -3.43 -3.88
CA GLY A 194 -6.92 -2.99 -3.44
C GLY A 194 -7.75 -4.11 -2.84
N ASP A 195 -8.91 -3.76 -2.31
CA ASP A 195 -9.89 -4.71 -1.78
C ASP A 195 -10.78 -5.30 -2.88
N ILE A 196 -10.11 -5.83 -3.90
CA ILE A 196 -10.74 -6.43 -5.08
C ILE A 196 -11.01 -7.90 -4.81
N GLY A 197 -12.27 -8.30 -4.90
CA GLY A 197 -12.71 -9.68 -4.64
C GLY A 197 -12.67 -10.10 -3.16
N VAL A 198 -12.50 -9.14 -2.24
CA VAL A 198 -12.54 -9.33 -0.78
C VAL A 198 -13.40 -8.23 -0.14
N PRO A 199 -13.84 -8.37 1.12
CA PRO A 199 -14.53 -7.29 1.81
C PRO A 199 -13.67 -6.02 1.87
N ALA A 200 -14.30 -4.86 1.64
CA ALA A 200 -13.63 -3.57 1.71
C ALA A 200 -13.11 -3.29 3.14
N ASP A 201 -11.86 -2.85 3.25
CA ASP A 201 -11.31 -2.32 4.50
C ASP A 201 -11.79 -0.87 4.67
N PRO A 202 -12.43 -0.51 5.79
CA PRO A 202 -12.84 0.87 6.05
C PRO A 202 -11.66 1.83 6.28
N ASN A 203 -10.45 1.31 6.52
CA ASN A 203 -9.25 2.13 6.66
C ASN A 203 -8.85 2.76 5.32
N GLN A 204 -8.12 3.87 5.40
CA GLN A 204 -7.57 4.50 4.21
C GLN A 204 -6.60 3.53 3.49
N MET A 205 -6.76 3.44 2.17
CA MET A 205 -5.87 2.65 1.30
C MET A 205 -4.43 3.15 1.36
N ASP A 206 -3.48 2.21 1.29
CA ASP A 206 -2.04 2.43 1.32
C ASP A 206 -1.37 1.56 0.23
N PHE A 207 -0.08 1.78 -0.02
CA PHE A 207 0.73 0.78 -0.70
C PHE A 207 0.83 -0.49 0.13
N SER A 208 1.01 -1.61 -0.55
CA SER A 208 1.13 -2.92 0.06
C SER A 208 2.54 -3.46 -0.10
N GLY A 209 3.06 -4.05 0.98
CA GLY A 209 4.27 -4.87 0.98
C GLY A 209 3.91 -6.35 0.99
N TRP A 210 4.54 -7.12 0.11
CA TRP A 210 4.48 -8.58 0.08
C TRP A 210 5.86 -9.15 -0.25
N PHE A 211 5.97 -10.46 -0.44
CA PHE A 211 7.21 -11.07 -0.84
C PHE A 211 7.00 -12.12 -1.93
N GLU A 212 8.07 -12.42 -2.64
CA GLU A 212 8.11 -13.50 -3.62
C GLU A 212 9.21 -14.48 -3.26
N VAL A 213 8.97 -15.76 -3.55
CA VAL A 213 9.94 -16.86 -3.33
C VAL A 213 10.27 -17.54 -4.64
N TYR A 214 11.52 -17.99 -4.80
CA TYR A 214 11.92 -18.77 -5.97
C TYR A 214 11.74 -20.26 -5.69
N LEU A 215 10.77 -20.90 -6.37
CA LEU A 215 10.50 -22.33 -6.32
C LEU A 215 10.20 -22.83 -7.73
N ASP A 216 10.64 -24.04 -8.06
CA ASP A 216 10.36 -24.69 -9.35
C ASP A 216 10.62 -23.78 -10.57
N ASN A 217 11.77 -23.11 -10.55
CA ASN A 217 12.26 -22.22 -11.61
C ASN A 217 11.47 -20.91 -11.81
N GLN A 218 10.62 -20.52 -10.85
CA GLN A 218 9.76 -19.34 -10.97
C GLN A 218 9.65 -18.58 -9.64
N TRP A 219 9.36 -17.27 -9.72
CA TRP A 219 9.03 -16.43 -8.57
C TRP A 219 7.53 -16.53 -8.27
N HIS A 220 7.20 -16.90 -7.03
CA HIS A 220 5.82 -17.09 -6.56
C HIS A 220 5.48 -16.06 -5.48
N VAL A 221 4.29 -15.45 -5.59
CA VAL A 221 3.81 -14.42 -4.65
C VAL A 221 3.28 -15.07 -3.37
N PHE A 222 3.69 -14.53 -2.23
CA PHE A 222 3.15 -14.83 -0.92
C PHE A 222 2.93 -13.54 -0.12
N ASP A 223 1.94 -13.56 0.77
CA ASP A 223 1.60 -12.44 1.64
C ASP A 223 1.17 -12.96 3.01
N ALA A 224 2.05 -12.84 4.00
CA ALA A 224 1.76 -13.27 5.37
C ALA A 224 0.77 -12.35 6.10
N ARG A 225 0.57 -11.10 5.66
CA ARG A 225 -0.39 -10.19 6.29
C ARG A 225 -1.82 -10.65 6.02
N HIS A 226 -2.12 -11.00 4.78
CA HIS A 226 -3.46 -11.46 4.40
C HIS A 226 -3.60 -12.98 4.47
N ASN A 227 -2.50 -13.71 4.25
CA ASN A 227 -2.43 -15.17 4.20
C ASN A 227 -3.51 -15.83 3.33
N ALA A 228 -3.84 -15.15 2.24
CA ALA A 228 -4.81 -15.58 1.26
C ALA A 228 -4.41 -15.01 -0.10
N ARG A 229 -4.80 -15.73 -1.15
CA ARG A 229 -4.61 -15.29 -2.54
C ARG A 229 -5.53 -14.10 -2.82
N ARG A 230 -4.99 -13.09 -3.49
CA ARG A 230 -5.62 -11.83 -3.85
C ARG A 230 -5.65 -11.67 -5.37
N ILE A 231 -6.48 -10.73 -5.80
CA ILE A 231 -6.59 -10.28 -7.19
C ILE A 231 -5.97 -8.88 -7.27
N GLY A 232 -5.34 -8.55 -8.40
CA GLY A 232 -4.99 -7.16 -8.71
C GLY A 232 -3.76 -6.61 -7.99
N ARG A 233 -2.75 -7.44 -7.69
CA ARG A 233 -1.43 -6.93 -7.28
C ARG A 233 -0.74 -6.27 -8.46
N ILE A 234 -0.48 -4.97 -8.35
CA ILE A 234 0.29 -4.23 -9.35
C ILE A 234 1.64 -3.86 -8.74
N LEU A 235 2.67 -4.56 -9.19
CA LEU A 235 4.05 -4.39 -8.72
C LEU A 235 4.60 -3.01 -9.10
N ILE A 236 5.19 -2.31 -8.13
CA ILE A 236 5.97 -1.08 -8.33
C ILE A 236 7.46 -1.41 -8.36
N ALA A 237 7.94 -2.15 -7.35
CA ALA A 237 9.35 -2.48 -7.24
C ALA A 237 9.58 -3.74 -6.41
N TYR A 238 10.71 -4.42 -6.64
CA TYR A 238 11.21 -5.48 -5.78
C TYR A 238 12.70 -5.34 -5.48
N GLY A 239 13.13 -5.87 -4.34
CA GLY A 239 14.53 -5.83 -3.90
C GLY A 239 14.78 -6.86 -2.80
N ARG A 240 15.95 -6.81 -2.15
CA ARG A 240 16.22 -7.73 -1.03
C ARG A 240 15.34 -7.39 0.16
N ASP A 241 15.13 -6.11 0.45
CA ASP A 241 14.19 -5.64 1.46
C ASP A 241 13.74 -4.20 1.15
N ALA A 242 13.04 -3.57 2.09
CA ALA A 242 12.53 -2.21 1.89
C ALA A 242 13.64 -1.13 1.78
N ALA A 243 14.91 -1.42 2.10
CA ALA A 243 16.00 -0.48 1.89
C ALA A 243 16.31 -0.32 0.41
N ASP A 244 16.10 -1.38 -0.38
CA ASP A 244 16.30 -1.35 -1.82
C ASP A 244 15.10 -0.70 -2.54
N VAL A 245 13.89 -0.73 -1.96
CA VAL A 245 12.64 -0.31 -2.64
C VAL A 245 11.71 0.61 -1.83
N ALA A 246 12.27 1.52 -1.05
CA ALA A 246 11.46 2.49 -0.32
C ALA A 246 10.67 3.40 -1.29
N ILE A 247 9.39 3.64 -0.99
CA ILE A 247 8.51 4.54 -1.74
C ILE A 247 9.16 5.93 -1.94
N SER A 248 9.79 6.45 -0.88
CA SER A 248 10.62 7.64 -0.96
C SER A 248 11.85 7.58 -0.05
N ASN A 249 12.99 7.87 -0.64
CA ASN A 249 14.24 8.19 0.06
C ASN A 249 14.45 9.71 -0.04
N THR A 250 14.60 10.36 1.11
CA THR A 250 14.75 11.82 1.20
C THR A 250 16.11 12.15 1.80
N PHE A 251 16.84 13.08 1.19
CA PHE A 251 18.18 13.47 1.60
C PHE A 251 18.16 14.88 2.19
N GLY A 252 17.37 15.05 3.25
CA GLY A 252 17.18 16.34 3.93
C GLY A 252 15.91 16.37 4.78
N PRO A 253 15.78 17.36 5.68
CA PRO A 253 14.62 17.49 6.54
C PRO A 253 13.37 17.77 5.73
N ASN A 254 12.35 16.95 5.93
CA ASN A 254 11.02 17.09 5.33
C ASN A 254 9.97 16.52 6.28
N ARG A 255 8.71 16.87 6.04
CA ARG A 255 7.56 16.30 6.73
C ARG A 255 6.55 15.80 5.70
N LEU A 256 6.09 14.57 5.85
CA LEU A 256 4.94 14.07 5.09
C LEU A 256 3.70 14.88 5.46
N ALA A 257 3.14 15.58 4.49
CA ALA A 257 2.03 16.52 4.67
C ALA A 257 0.70 15.97 4.17
N GLY A 258 0.73 15.01 3.25
CA GLY A 258 -0.45 14.33 2.73
C GLY A 258 -0.05 13.01 2.11
N PHE A 259 -0.89 12.01 2.25
CA PHE A 259 -0.62 10.68 1.73
C PHE A 259 -1.96 10.01 1.41
N ARG A 260 -2.21 9.78 0.13
CA ARG A 260 -3.37 9.05 -0.37
C ARG A 260 -2.93 8.10 -1.47
N VAL A 261 -3.47 6.90 -1.45
CA VAL A 261 -3.29 5.86 -2.46
C VAL A 261 -4.67 5.35 -2.82
N TRP A 262 -4.88 4.92 -4.06
CA TRP A 262 -6.11 4.22 -4.47
C TRP A 262 -5.77 3.05 -5.39
N THR A 263 -6.60 2.02 -5.33
CA THR A 263 -6.47 0.79 -6.13
C THR A 263 -7.85 0.17 -6.26
N ASP A 264 -8.60 0.65 -7.24
CA ASP A 264 -10.03 0.35 -7.34
C ASP A 264 -10.31 -0.41 -8.63
N GLN A 265 -11.15 -1.44 -8.55
CA GLN A 265 -11.66 -2.07 -9.75
C GLN A 265 -12.50 -1.07 -10.55
N VAL A 266 -12.27 -0.98 -11.86
CA VAL A 266 -13.11 -0.23 -12.79
C VAL A 266 -14.23 -1.16 -13.26
N THR A 267 -15.48 -0.77 -13.00
CA THR A 267 -16.69 -1.51 -13.36
C THR A 267 -17.02 -1.32 -14.85
N SER A 268 -17.99 -2.09 -15.35
CA SER A 268 -18.38 -2.10 -16.77
C SER A 268 -19.00 -0.79 -17.28
N ASP A 269 -19.57 0.03 -16.40
CA ASP A 269 -20.11 1.35 -16.75
C ASP A 269 -19.05 2.47 -16.69
N GLY A 270 -17.80 2.12 -16.34
CA GLY A 270 -16.69 3.06 -16.21
C GLY A 270 -16.56 3.72 -14.83
N SER A 271 -17.45 3.39 -13.89
CA SER A 271 -17.28 3.75 -12.48
C SER A 271 -16.19 2.89 -11.81
N THR A 272 -15.80 3.23 -10.59
CA THR A 272 -14.84 2.47 -9.78
C THR A 272 -15.52 1.95 -8.53
N ASP A 273 -15.21 0.75 -8.07
CA ASP A 273 -15.73 0.16 -6.82
C ASP A 273 -15.15 0.84 -5.54
N ALA A 274 -14.64 2.06 -5.66
CA ALA A 274 -14.04 2.79 -4.56
C ALA A 274 -15.09 3.15 -3.50
N VAL A 275 -14.78 2.92 -2.22
CA VAL A 275 -15.64 3.35 -1.11
C VAL A 275 -15.58 4.88 -1.02
N PRO A 276 -16.71 5.60 -1.04
CA PRO A 276 -16.72 7.05 -0.86
C PRO A 276 -16.05 7.44 0.46
N SER A 277 -15.09 8.37 0.40
CA SER A 277 -14.45 8.85 1.62
C SER A 277 -15.47 9.61 2.47
N THR A 278 -15.46 9.34 3.77
CA THR A 278 -16.44 9.84 4.73
C THR A 278 -15.73 10.60 5.84
N GLU A 279 -16.09 11.86 6.06
CA GLU A 279 -15.54 12.70 7.12
C GLU A 279 -16.66 13.27 7.98
N THR A 280 -16.62 13.06 9.29
CA THR A 280 -17.64 13.64 10.18
C THR A 280 -17.48 15.16 10.25
N ILE A 281 -18.51 15.88 9.78
CA ILE A 281 -18.61 17.35 9.87
C ILE A 281 -18.99 17.75 11.29
N TYR A 282 -20.02 17.10 11.84
CA TYR A 282 -20.59 17.44 13.14
C TYR A 282 -21.35 16.24 13.73
N ALA A 283 -21.29 16.10 15.05
CA ALA A 283 -22.11 15.18 15.80
C ALA A 283 -22.81 15.95 16.92
N SER A 284 -24.12 15.90 16.98
CA SER A 284 -24.90 16.56 18.01
C SER A 284 -24.99 15.71 19.28
N SER A 285 -25.26 16.36 20.41
CA SER A 285 -25.43 15.68 21.70
C SER A 285 -26.62 14.73 21.77
N ASN A 286 -27.60 14.86 20.87
CA ASN A 286 -28.76 13.97 20.76
C ASN A 286 -28.51 12.76 19.84
N GLY A 287 -27.30 12.59 19.29
CA GLY A 287 -26.89 11.40 18.54
C GLY A 287 -26.96 11.51 17.02
N ASP A 288 -27.41 12.64 16.47
CA ASP A 288 -27.37 12.87 15.03
C ASP A 288 -25.95 13.16 14.56
N ARG A 289 -25.62 12.68 13.36
CA ARG A 289 -24.31 12.91 12.73
C ARG A 289 -24.47 13.45 11.32
N TRP A 290 -23.63 14.41 10.97
CA TRP A 290 -23.48 14.93 9.62
C TRP A 290 -22.10 14.55 9.12
N GLU A 291 -22.05 13.88 7.98
CA GLU A 291 -20.85 13.38 7.36
C GLU A 291 -20.71 13.99 5.97
N LEU A 292 -19.53 14.52 5.64
CA LEU A 292 -19.16 14.90 4.30
C LEU A 292 -18.72 13.63 3.58
N ILE A 293 -19.51 13.24 2.58
CA ILE A 293 -19.18 12.13 1.71
C ILE A 293 -18.53 12.73 0.46
N GLN A 294 -17.27 12.40 0.21
CA GLN A 294 -16.64 12.62 -1.10
C GLN A 294 -16.65 11.31 -1.85
N ASP A 295 -17.62 11.22 -2.75
CA ASP A 295 -17.72 10.19 -3.74
C ASP A 295 -16.81 10.57 -4.91
N THR A 296 -15.56 10.09 -4.84
CA THR A 296 -14.57 10.23 -5.90
C THR A 296 -14.95 9.42 -7.15
N VAL A 297 -15.90 8.48 -7.05
CA VAL A 297 -16.40 7.66 -8.15
C VAL A 297 -17.26 8.50 -9.10
N ASN A 298 -18.22 9.23 -8.55
CA ASN A 298 -19.14 10.06 -9.33
C ASN A 298 -18.70 11.54 -9.42
N SER A 299 -17.49 11.86 -8.95
CA SER A 299 -17.03 13.25 -8.75
C SER A 299 -18.05 14.10 -7.99
N ARG A 300 -18.74 13.48 -7.02
CA ARG A 300 -19.82 14.09 -6.27
C ARG A 300 -19.40 14.24 -4.82
N ALA A 301 -19.70 15.39 -4.24
CA ALA A 301 -19.60 15.59 -2.80
C ALA A 301 -20.99 15.94 -2.26
N PHE A 302 -21.38 15.31 -1.16
CA PHE A 302 -22.68 15.52 -0.53
C PHE A 302 -22.58 15.36 0.99
N VAL A 303 -23.57 15.90 1.69
CA VAL A 303 -23.68 15.75 3.15
C VAL A 303 -24.69 14.66 3.44
N ARG A 304 -24.27 13.65 4.20
CA ARG A 304 -25.14 12.60 4.75
C ARG A 304 -25.51 12.95 6.18
N HIS A 305 -26.79 13.04 6.48
CA HIS A 305 -27.32 13.14 7.83
C HIS A 305 -27.76 11.75 8.29
N LYS A 306 -27.13 11.25 9.35
CA LYS A 306 -27.54 10.05 10.08
C LYS A 306 -28.27 10.49 11.33
N ALA A 307 -29.58 10.29 11.33
CA ALA A 307 -30.40 10.55 12.50
C ALA A 307 -30.12 9.50 13.60
N ASN A 308 -30.31 9.87 14.86
CA ASN A 308 -30.22 8.94 15.97
C ASN A 308 -31.21 7.77 15.80
N GLU A 309 -30.71 6.54 15.85
CA GLU A 309 -31.49 5.29 15.73
C GLU A 309 -32.66 5.20 16.74
N SER A 310 -32.50 5.78 17.92
CA SER A 310 -33.51 5.79 18.99
C SER A 310 -34.75 6.64 18.65
N SER A 311 -34.65 7.50 17.63
CA SER A 311 -35.70 8.45 17.23
C SER A 311 -36.52 7.99 16.01
N GLY A 312 -36.19 6.85 15.40
CA GLY A 312 -36.83 6.37 14.16
C GLY A 312 -36.52 7.23 12.93
N GLY A 313 -35.49 8.06 13.00
CA GLY A 313 -35.04 8.90 11.88
C GLY A 313 -34.38 8.07 10.77
N HIS A 314 -34.40 8.60 9.55
CA HIS A 314 -33.82 7.95 8.38
C HIS A 314 -32.54 8.69 7.96
N GLU A 315 -31.60 7.96 7.34
CA GLU A 315 -30.46 8.59 6.69
C GLU A 315 -30.92 9.42 5.49
N THR A 316 -30.39 10.64 5.35
CA THR A 316 -30.68 11.51 4.20
C THR A 316 -29.42 12.08 3.59
N ASP A 317 -29.35 12.03 2.26
CA ASP A 317 -28.25 12.57 1.46
C ASP A 317 -28.68 13.88 0.77
N VAL A 318 -27.88 14.93 0.93
CA VAL A 318 -28.17 16.26 0.39
C VAL A 318 -26.93 16.81 -0.29
N SER A 319 -27.08 17.44 -1.46
CA SER A 319 -25.95 18.11 -2.12
C SER A 319 -25.36 19.20 -1.21
N ILE A 320 -24.06 19.50 -1.33
CA ILE A 320 -23.44 20.58 -0.52
C ILE A 320 -24.18 21.91 -0.75
N ASP A 321 -24.52 22.22 -2.00
CA ASP A 321 -25.24 23.45 -2.34
C ASP A 321 -26.62 23.51 -1.68
N ASP A 322 -27.40 22.44 -1.74
CA ASP A 322 -28.73 22.42 -1.13
C ASP A 322 -28.66 22.41 0.39
N PHE A 323 -27.67 21.73 0.97
CA PHE A 323 -27.40 21.77 2.40
C PHE A 323 -27.07 23.20 2.84
N MET A 324 -26.27 23.93 2.07
CA MET A 324 -25.90 25.32 2.35
C MET A 324 -27.03 26.33 2.08
N ARG A 325 -27.96 26.03 1.16
CA ARG A 325 -29.14 26.87 0.86
C ARG A 325 -30.27 26.70 1.86
N ARG A 326 -30.40 25.52 2.48
CA ARG A 326 -31.28 25.34 3.65
C ARG A 326 -30.77 26.33 4.69
N ASN A 327 -31.57 27.34 5.02
CA ASN A 327 -31.13 28.54 5.75
C ASN A 327 -30.90 28.22 7.25
N GLY A 328 -29.99 27.29 7.54
CA GLY A 328 -29.66 26.79 8.86
C GLY A 328 -28.44 27.52 9.40
N SER A 329 -28.64 28.32 10.44
CA SER A 329 -27.55 28.81 11.30
C SER A 329 -27.09 27.74 12.30
N GLY A 330 -27.34 26.47 12.01
CA GLY A 330 -27.01 25.35 12.89
C GLY A 330 -25.50 25.07 12.96
N PRO A 331 -25.03 24.45 14.06
CA PRO A 331 -23.62 24.13 14.26
C PRO A 331 -23.02 23.27 13.12
N GLU A 332 -23.80 22.39 12.52
CA GLU A 332 -23.41 21.57 11.36
C GLU A 332 -23.11 22.40 10.10
N HIS A 333 -23.86 23.48 9.87
CA HIS A 333 -23.62 24.40 8.74
C HIS A 333 -22.39 25.30 9.00
N ALA A 334 -22.14 25.67 10.25
CA ALA A 334 -20.94 26.41 10.62
C ALA A 334 -19.68 25.53 10.50
N ALA A 335 -19.76 24.28 10.95
CA ALA A 335 -18.67 23.30 10.85
C ALA A 335 -18.32 23.02 9.39
N LEU A 336 -19.32 22.80 8.51
CA LEU A 336 -19.06 22.60 7.08
C LEU A 336 -18.41 23.81 6.42
N ARG A 337 -18.87 25.04 6.74
CA ARG A 337 -18.23 26.27 6.23
C ARG A 337 -16.78 26.41 6.67
N HIS A 338 -16.50 26.07 7.93
CA HIS A 338 -15.13 26.10 8.45
C HIS A 338 -14.24 25.07 7.72
N LEU A 339 -14.77 23.87 7.49
CA LEU A 339 -14.07 22.80 6.77
C LEU A 339 -13.80 23.19 5.31
N ILE A 340 -14.77 23.77 4.60
CA ILE A 340 -14.60 24.26 3.22
C ILE A 340 -13.61 25.42 3.16
N SER A 341 -13.71 26.41 4.05
CA SER A 341 -12.80 27.57 4.05
C SER A 341 -11.35 27.18 4.39
N THR A 342 -11.15 26.26 5.32
CA THR A 342 -9.82 25.72 5.65
C THR A 342 -9.19 25.03 4.44
N ARG A 343 -9.99 24.32 3.64
CA ARG A 343 -9.51 23.66 2.41
C ARG A 343 -9.25 24.64 1.27
N ALA A 344 -10.08 25.66 1.10
CA ALA A 344 -9.87 26.71 0.10
C ALA A 344 -8.64 27.60 0.39
N SER A 345 -8.22 27.66 1.66
CA SER A 345 -7.01 28.38 2.10
C SER A 345 -5.74 27.52 2.02
N ALA A 346 -5.89 26.22 1.77
CA ALA A 346 -4.81 25.22 1.76
C ALA A 346 -4.52 24.63 0.37
N GLY A 347 -5.31 25.00 -0.64
CA GLY A 347 -5.04 24.76 -2.06
C GLY A 347 -4.54 26.03 -2.71
#